data_AF-A0A9D4HH01-F1
#
_entry.id   AF-A0A9D4HH01-F1
#
_cell.length_a   1.000
_cell.length_b   1.000
_cell.length_c   1.000
_cell.angle_alpha   90.00
_cell.angle_beta   90.00
_cell.angle_gamma   90.00
#
_symmetry.space_group_name_H-M   'P 1'
#
loop_
_entity.id
_entity.type
_entity.pdbx_description
1 polymer ?
#
loop_
_entity_poly.entity_id
_entity_poly.type
_entity_poly.pdbx_seq_one_letter_code
_entity_poly.pdbx_strand_id
1 'polypeptide(L)' 'MQKNVSSTQKIHLHCFTGTLDQVLSWSAAFPRCYFSISDLVARFDEVQKSVVRGIPADRLLVETDSPYLRALSNRDNTPA' A
#
# COMPACT_ATOMS: atom_id res chain seq x y z
N MET A 1 -14.49 11.10 -6.22
CA MET A 1 -13.12 11.58 -5.96
C MET A 1 -12.84 12.77 -6.88
N GLN A 2 -12.58 13.96 -6.34
CA GLN A 2 -12.31 15.16 -7.14
C GLN A 2 -10.85 15.12 -7.62
N LYS A 3 -10.62 15.22 -8.94
CA LYS A 3 -9.28 15.11 -9.53
C LYS A 3 -8.74 16.50 -9.84
N ASN A 4 -7.71 16.91 -9.12
CA ASN A 4 -6.98 18.17 -9.38
C ASN A 4 -5.69 17.94 -10.17
N VAL A 5 -5.42 16.69 -10.57
CA VAL A 5 -4.25 16.26 -11.33
C VAL A 5 -4.69 15.31 -12.45
N SER A 6 -3.84 15.14 -13.46
CA SER A 6 -4.08 14.19 -14.56
C SER A 6 -4.27 12.76 -14.05
N SER A 7 -5.15 11.99 -14.69
CA SER A 7 -5.34 10.56 -14.40
C SER A 7 -4.06 9.73 -14.59
N THR A 8 -3.13 10.21 -15.40
CA THR A 8 -1.84 9.55 -15.66
C THR A 8 -0.74 9.91 -14.65
N GLN A 9 -1.04 10.77 -13.67
CA GLN A 9 -0.14 11.07 -12.57
C GLN A 9 0.24 9.76 -11.86
N LYS A 10 1.53 9.58 -11.55
CA LYS A 10 1.95 8.48 -10.68
C LYS A 10 1.48 8.80 -9.27
N ILE A 11 0.75 7.88 -8.66
CA ILE A 11 0.26 8.01 -7.29
C ILE A 11 0.84 6.84 -6.48
N HIS A 12 1.34 7.14 -5.29
CA HIS A 12 1.77 6.13 -4.33
C HIS A 12 0.90 6.26 -3.09
N LEU A 13 0.14 5.20 -2.81
CA LEU A 13 -0.58 5.05 -1.56
C LEU A 13 0.38 4.40 -0.55
N HIS A 14 1.01 5.25 0.25
CA HIS A 14 1.92 4.87 1.32
C HIS A 14 1.19 4.13 2.45
N CYS A 15 1.84 3.13 3.03
CA CYS A 15 1.42 2.30 4.15
C CYS A 15 -0.05 1.89 4.05
N PHE A 16 -0.43 1.27 2.93
CA PHE A 16 -1.83 1.04 2.60
C PHE A 16 -2.46 -0.01 3.51
N THR A 17 -3.46 0.40 4.28
CA THR A 17 -4.29 -0.47 5.15
C THR A 17 -5.77 -0.43 4.78
N GLY A 18 -6.08 0.00 3.55
CA GLY A 18 -7.43 0.26 3.09
C GLY A 18 -8.22 -0.98 2.68
N THR A 19 -9.36 -0.75 2.03
CA THR A 19 -10.29 -1.80 1.56
C THR A 19 -10.10 -2.14 0.09
N LEU A 20 -10.69 -3.26 -0.36
CA LEU A 20 -10.72 -3.62 -1.78
C LEU A 20 -11.42 -2.55 -2.63
N ASP A 21 -12.50 -1.96 -2.13
CA ASP A 21 -13.20 -0.86 -2.82
C ASP A 21 -12.29 0.35 -3.03
N GLN A 22 -11.42 0.65 -2.06
CA GLN A 22 -10.42 1.71 -2.23
C GLN A 22 -9.40 1.33 -3.30
N VAL A 23 -8.89 0.10 -3.31
CA VAL A 23 -7.98 -0.38 -4.37
C VAL A 23 -8.61 -0.19 -5.76
N LEU A 24 -9.87 -0.62 -5.92
CA LEU A 24 -10.61 -0.51 -7.18
C LEU A 24 -10.86 0.95 -7.57
N SER A 25 -11.30 1.79 -6.61
CA SER A 25 -11.59 3.21 -6.86
C SER A 25 -10.33 3.97 -7.27
N TRP A 26 -9.20 3.75 -6.59
CA TRP A 26 -7.92 4.37 -6.92
C TRP A 26 -7.37 3.89 -8.25
N SER A 27 -7.46 2.59 -8.54
CA SER A 27 -6.99 2.02 -9.82
C SER A 27 -7.80 2.54 -11.01
N ALA A 28 -9.11 2.70 -10.85
CA ALA A 28 -9.98 3.29 -11.87
C ALA A 28 -9.73 4.80 -12.03
N ALA A 29 -9.44 5.51 -10.93
CA ALA A 29 -9.17 6.93 -10.97
C ALA A 29 -7.80 7.28 -11.56
N PHE A 30 -6.77 6.49 -11.22
CA PHE A 30 -5.37 6.66 -11.56
C PHE A 30 -4.76 5.32 -11.95
N PRO A 31 -4.69 4.98 -13.25
CA PRO A 31 -4.13 3.70 -13.71
C PRO A 31 -2.64 3.48 -13.36
N ARG A 32 -1.96 4.51 -12.87
CA ARG A 32 -0.57 4.48 -12.39
C ARG A 32 -0.48 4.70 -10.88
N CYS A 33 -1.48 4.23 -10.13
CA CYS A 33 -1.39 4.14 -8.69
C CYS A 33 -0.65 2.86 -8.25
N TYR A 34 0.05 2.96 -7.13
CA TYR A 34 0.78 1.87 -6.50
C TYR A 34 0.46 1.87 -5.01
N PHE A 35 0.47 0.70 -4.40
CA PHE A 35 0.12 0.50 -2.99
C PHE A 35 1.33 -0.11 -2.29
N SER A 36 1.90 0.57 -1.30
CA SER A 36 2.98 -0.02 -0.50
C SER A 36 2.43 -0.69 0.73
N ILE A 37 3.01 -1.84 1.04
CA ILE A 37 2.71 -2.64 2.22
C ILE A 37 3.98 -2.72 3.07
N SER A 38 3.81 -2.44 4.36
CA SER A 38 4.86 -2.52 5.37
C SER A 38 4.76 -3.80 6.19
N ASP A 39 5.68 -3.98 7.14
CA ASP A 39 5.68 -5.05 8.14
C ASP A 39 4.35 -5.15 8.94
N LEU A 40 3.52 -4.10 8.91
CA LEU A 40 2.19 -4.11 9.53
C LEU A 40 1.30 -5.25 8.98
N VAL A 41 1.57 -5.74 7.77
CA VAL A 41 0.84 -6.86 7.15
C VAL A 41 0.80 -8.13 8.02
N ALA A 42 1.79 -8.36 8.87
CA ALA A 42 1.77 -9.52 9.75
C ALA A 42 0.68 -9.44 10.83
N ARG A 43 0.17 -8.23 11.12
CA ARG A 43 -0.93 -7.98 12.06
C ARG A 43 -2.29 -7.92 11.39
N PHE A 44 -2.34 -8.02 10.06
CA PHE A 44 -3.60 -7.98 9.31
C PHE A 44 -4.45 -9.22 9.62
N ASP A 45 -5.77 -9.01 9.68
CA ASP A 45 -6.74 -10.10 9.65
C ASP A 45 -6.84 -10.71 8.23
N GLU A 46 -7.63 -11.78 8.07
CA GLU A 46 -7.77 -12.44 6.77
C GLU A 46 -8.47 -11.57 5.72
N VAL A 47 -9.34 -10.65 6.14
CA VAL A 47 -10.00 -9.71 5.21
C VAL A 47 -8.95 -8.74 4.66
N GLN A 48 -8.14 -8.13 5.51
CA GLN A 48 -7.06 -7.24 5.12
C GLN A 48 -6.01 -7.94 4.25
N LYS A 49 -5.62 -9.19 4.59
CA LYS A 49 -4.73 -9.99 3.73
C LYS A 49 -5.36 -10.29 2.38
N SER A 50 -6.68 -10.52 2.31
CA SER A 50 -7.37 -10.72 1.03
C SER A 50 -7.32 -9.46 0.16
N VAL A 51 -7.39 -8.26 0.75
CA VAL A 51 -7.22 -7.00 0.04
C VAL A 51 -5.81 -6.91 -0.57
N VAL A 52 -4.77 -7.21 0.20
CA VAL A 52 -3.38 -7.22 -0.31
C VAL A 52 -3.21 -8.20 -1.46
N ARG A 53 -3.79 -9.41 -1.37
CA ARG A 53 -3.78 -10.41 -2.46
C ARG A 53 -4.56 -9.96 -3.70
N GLY A 54 -5.53 -9.07 -3.54
CA GLY A 54 -6.31 -8.50 -4.65
C GLY A 54 -5.58 -7.39 -5.41
N ILE A 55 -4.45 -6.87 -4.90
CA ILE A 55 -3.66 -5.84 -5.58
C ILE A 55 -2.84 -6.51 -6.71
N PRO A 56 -2.89 -5.99 -7.96
CA PRO A 56 -2.03 -6.50 -9.03
C PRO A 56 -0.55 -6.42 -8.66
N ALA A 57 0.21 -7.48 -8.93
CA ALA A 57 1.61 -7.58 -8.51
C ALA A 57 2.51 -6.45 -9.07
N ASP A 58 2.22 -5.93 -10.27
CA ASP A 58 2.92 -4.79 -10.87
C ASP A 58 2.58 -3.43 -10.21
N ARG A 59 1.64 -3.43 -9.27
CA ARG A 59 1.17 -2.26 -8.50
C ARG A 59 1.47 -2.36 -7.01
N LEU A 60 1.98 -3.48 -6.54
CA LEU A 60 2.32 -3.73 -5.14
C LEU A 60 3.78 -3.33 -4.87
N LEU A 61 3.99 -2.52 -3.84
CA LEU A 61 5.32 -2.10 -3.38
C LEU A 61 5.57 -2.61 -1.96
N VAL A 62 6.84 -2.76 -1.59
CA VAL A 62 7.28 -3.10 -0.24
C VAL A 62 7.95 -1.88 0.36
N GLU A 63 7.67 -1.59 1.63
CA GLU A 63 8.35 -0.55 2.40
C GLU A 63 8.55 -0.96 3.85
N THR A 64 9.36 -0.21 4.61
CA THR A 64 9.56 -0.44 6.05
C THR A 64 8.87 0.59 6.93
N ASP A 65 8.64 1.80 6.41
CA ASP A 65 8.18 2.98 7.16
C ASP A 65 9.01 3.26 8.43
N SER A 66 10.34 3.08 8.32
CA SER A 66 11.28 3.41 9.39
C SER A 66 11.39 4.92 9.57
N PRO A 67 11.53 5.44 10.81
CA PRO A 67 11.70 4.72 12.08
C PRO A 67 10.37 4.41 12.80
N TYR A 68 9.22 4.68 12.17
CA TYR A 68 7.91 4.66 12.82
C TYR A 68 7.39 3.24 13.05
N LEU A 69 7.53 2.37 12.04
CA LEU A 69 7.17 0.96 12.16
C LEU A 69 8.39 0.13 12.52
N ARG A 70 8.39 -0.38 13.75
CA ARG A 70 9.43 -1.29 14.23
C ARG A 70 9.29 -2.64 13.52
N ALA A 71 10.43 -3.19 13.11
CA ALA A 71 10.47 -4.53 12.54
C ALA A 71 9.87 -5.53 13.52
N LEU A 72 9.12 -6.50 13.00
CA LEU A 72 8.64 -7.61 13.81
C LEU A 72 9.75 -8.63 14.14
N SER A 73 10.89 -8.53 13.47
CA SER A 73 12.08 -9.33 13.74
C SER A 73 12.99 -8.67 14.78
N ASN A 74 13.95 -9.42 15.33
CA ASN A 74 15.01 -8.87 16.18
C ASN A 74 16.05 -8.01 15.41
N ARG A 75 15.74 -7.58 14.19
CA ARG A 75 16.59 -6.68 13.40
C ARG A 75 16.04 -5.27 13.50
N ASP A 76 16.93 -4.29 13.52
CA ASP A 76 16.51 -2.90 13.51
C ASP A 76 15.93 -2.54 12.13
N ASN A 77 14.81 -1.82 12.15
CA ASN A 77 14.27 -1.17 10.95
C ASN A 77 14.98 0.18 10.82
N THR A 78 16.00 0.23 9.98
CA THR A 78 16.77 1.45 9.69
C THR A 78 16.14 2.22 8.54
N PRO A 79 16.14 3.57 8.57
CA PRO A 79 15.82 4.37 7.40
C PRO A 79 16.66 3.95 6.20
N ALA A 80 16.05 3.97 5.00
CA ALA A 80 16.75 3.72 3.75
C ALA A 80 17.71 4.87 3.39
#